data_AF-A0AAE1NMQ8-F1
#
_entry.id   AF-A0AAE1NMQ8-F1
#
_cell.length_a   1.000
_cell.length_b   1.000
_cell.length_c   1.000
_cell.angle_alpha   90.00
_cell.angle_beta   90.00
_cell.angle_gamma   90.00
#
_symmetry.space_group_name_H-M   'P 1'
#
loop_
_entity.id
_entity.type
_entity.pdbx_description
1 polymer ?
#
loop_
_entity_poly.entity_id
_entity_poly.type
_entity_poly.pdbx_seq_one_letter_code
_entity_poly.pdbx_strand_id
1 'polypeptide(L)'
;MPFFVACSTFGAVNGVLLTSSRLFYAGAMEGQMPEILTMIQVKRMTPTPAVLFMAFLSLIYLGSSNINALISYVGFATWLSIGLAVVCVPWLRWKHPELPRPIKVNLVWPIMYIIATIIITIVPMIAAPIETGIGVAIIMTGVPVYFIFIYLRKPKWIRDILGDMTLNLQKTMMVVRPQS
;
A
#
# COMPACT_ATOMS: atom_id res chain seq x y z
N MET A 1 -4.80 12.85 31.25
CA MET A 1 -3.78 12.58 30.21
C MET A 1 -4.08 11.37 29.32
N PRO A 2 -4.41 10.15 29.82
CA PRO A 2 -4.63 8.99 28.93
C PRO A 2 -5.82 9.13 27.98
N PHE A 3 -6.87 9.87 28.36
CA PHE A 3 -8.01 10.15 27.50
C PHE A 3 -7.62 10.89 26.20
N PHE A 4 -6.77 11.92 26.30
CA PHE A 4 -6.30 12.67 25.14
C PHE A 4 -5.44 11.81 24.20
N VAL A 5 -4.62 10.91 24.76
CA VAL A 5 -3.81 9.96 23.98
C VAL A 5 -4.72 8.99 23.23
N ALA A 6 -5.74 8.43 23.89
CA ALA A 6 -6.71 7.53 23.26
C ALA A 6 -7.47 8.23 22.11
N CYS A 7 -7.90 9.47 22.31
CA CYS A 7 -8.53 10.27 21.25
C CYS A 7 -7.58 10.51 20.06
N SER A 8 -6.30 10.77 20.31
CA SER A 8 -5.29 10.95 19.27
C SER A 8 -5.06 9.66 18.47
N THR A 9 -4.92 8.51 19.13
CA THR A 9 -4.75 7.22 18.45
C THR A 9 -5.99 6.84 17.64
N PHE A 10 -7.19 7.13 18.15
CA PHE A 10 -8.44 6.90 17.43
C PHE A 10 -8.53 7.77 16.17
N GLY A 11 -8.15 9.04 16.28
CA GLY A 11 -8.08 9.96 15.14
C GLY A 11 -7.08 9.52 14.07
N ALA A 12 -5.90 9.03 14.48
CA ALA A 12 -4.87 8.54 13.56
C ALA A 12 -5.37 7.33 12.73
N VAL A 13 -5.99 6.34 13.38
CA VAL A 13 -6.54 5.16 12.70
C VAL A 13 -7.65 5.55 11.71
N ASN A 14 -8.55 6.44 12.11
CA ASN A 14 -9.59 6.92 11.20
C ASN A 14 -9.02 7.64 9.97
N GLY A 15 -7.97 8.46 10.15
CA GLY A 15 -7.26 9.12 9.05
C GLY A 15 -6.61 8.12 8.08
N VAL A 16 -5.97 7.08 8.60
CA VAL A 16 -5.36 6.03 7.78
C VAL A 16 -6.40 5.25 6.98
N LEU A 17 -7.57 4.94 7.56
CA LEU A 17 -8.65 4.26 6.87
C LEU A 17 -9.16 5.06 5.65
N LEU A 18 -9.33 6.37 5.80
CA LEU A 18 -9.77 7.24 4.72
C LEU A 18 -8.73 7.31 3.59
N THR A 19 -7.45 7.50 3.90
CA THR A 19 -6.37 7.58 2.90
C THR A 19 -6.17 6.25 2.18
N SER A 20 -6.16 5.15 2.93
CA SER A 20 -5.93 3.81 2.37
C SER A 20 -7.00 3.44 1.35
N SER A 21 -8.27 3.81 1.61
CA SER A 21 -9.37 3.54 0.69
C SER A 21 -9.17 4.16 -0.70
N ARG A 22 -8.58 5.36 -0.76
CA ARG A 22 -8.26 6.06 -2.02
C ARG A 22 -7.10 5.38 -2.77
N LEU A 23 -6.11 4.87 -2.03
CA LEU A 23 -4.99 4.12 -2.62
C LEU A 23 -5.47 2.83 -3.29
N PHE A 24 -6.33 2.05 -2.61
CA PHE A 24 -6.92 0.84 -3.19
C PHE A 24 -7.78 1.14 -4.42
N TYR A 25 -8.57 2.22 -4.37
CA TYR A 25 -9.38 2.64 -5.50
C TYR A 25 -8.53 2.97 -6.73
N ALA A 26 -7.51 3.81 -6.57
CA ALA A 26 -6.61 4.20 -7.66
C ALA A 26 -5.82 2.99 -8.22
N GLY A 27 -5.26 2.15 -7.34
CA GLY A 27 -4.52 0.96 -7.76
C GLY A 27 -5.39 -0.05 -8.51
N ALA A 28 -6.67 -0.17 -8.14
CA ALA A 28 -7.58 -1.06 -8.82
C ALA A 28 -8.16 -0.48 -10.13
N MET A 29 -8.19 0.85 -10.31
CA MET A 29 -8.44 1.48 -11.62
C MET A 29 -7.31 1.24 -12.63
N GLU A 30 -6.06 1.17 -12.18
CA GLU A 30 -4.90 0.81 -13.02
C GLU A 30 -4.80 -0.70 -13.31
N GLY A 31 -5.79 -1.50 -12.84
CA GLY A 31 -5.82 -2.95 -13.05
C GLY A 31 -4.81 -3.75 -12.23
N GLN A 32 -4.12 -3.09 -11.29
CA GLN A 32 -3.09 -3.70 -10.42
C GLN A 32 -3.70 -4.55 -9.29
N MET A 33 -4.98 -4.34 -8.98
CA MET A 33 -5.71 -5.01 -7.92
C MET A 33 -7.05 -5.60 -8.41
N PRO A 34 -7.58 -6.64 -7.74
CA PRO A 34 -8.86 -7.24 -8.12
C PRO A 34 -10.01 -6.22 -8.04
N GLU A 35 -10.90 -6.25 -9.04
CA GLU A 35 -12.06 -5.34 -9.20
C GLU A 35 -13.05 -5.37 -8.01
N ILE A 36 -12.91 -6.30 -7.07
CA ILE A 36 -13.67 -6.31 -5.80
C ILE A 36 -13.32 -5.11 -4.93
N LEU A 37 -12.07 -4.65 -5.00
CA LEU A 37 -11.58 -3.55 -4.16
C LEU A 37 -11.98 -2.16 -4.73
N THR A 38 -12.40 -2.07 -6.00
CA THR A 38 -12.99 -0.83 -6.57
C THR A 38 -14.46 -0.64 -6.23
N MET A 39 -15.12 -1.66 -5.67
CA MET A 39 -16.56 -1.68 -5.51
C MET A 39 -16.98 -0.71 -4.40
N ILE A 40 -17.81 0.29 -4.75
CA ILE A 40 -18.31 1.33 -3.85
C ILE A 40 -19.76 1.05 -3.47
N GLN A 41 -20.10 1.17 -2.18
CA GLN A 41 -21.45 0.93 -1.71
C GLN A 41 -22.42 2.01 -2.20
N VAL A 42 -23.54 1.62 -2.82
CA VAL A 42 -24.47 2.56 -3.49
C VAL A 42 -25.10 3.57 -2.52
N LYS A 43 -25.46 3.11 -1.31
CA LYS A 43 -26.24 3.93 -0.36
C LYS A 43 -25.38 4.85 0.52
N ARG A 44 -24.11 4.52 0.72
CA ARG A 44 -23.19 5.24 1.62
C ARG A 44 -21.95 5.79 0.92
N MET A 45 -21.74 5.48 -0.36
CA MET A 45 -20.55 5.86 -1.14
C MET A 45 -19.22 5.49 -0.44
N THR A 46 -19.24 4.45 0.41
CA THR A 46 -18.06 3.96 1.12
C THR A 46 -17.52 2.70 0.44
N PRO A 47 -16.21 2.55 0.29
CA PRO A 47 -15.59 1.31 -0.21
C PRO A 47 -15.54 0.25 0.91
N THR A 48 -16.70 -0.29 1.25
CA THR A 48 -16.90 -1.30 2.30
C THR A 48 -16.00 -2.55 2.15
N PRO A 49 -15.83 -3.16 0.96
CA PRO A 49 -14.95 -4.33 0.83
C PRO A 49 -13.47 -4.00 1.08
N ALA A 50 -13.00 -2.81 0.69
CA ALA A 50 -11.62 -2.38 0.96
C ALA A 50 -11.37 -2.16 2.47
N VAL A 51 -12.33 -1.54 3.17
CA VAL A 51 -12.25 -1.33 4.62
C VAL A 51 -12.28 -2.67 5.37
N LEU A 52 -13.13 -3.60 4.96
CA LEU A 52 -13.22 -4.92 5.58
C LEU A 52 -11.93 -5.73 5.40
N PHE A 53 -11.33 -5.68 4.20
CA PHE A 53 -10.04 -6.32 3.93
C PHE A 53 -8.92 -5.73 4.80
N MET A 54 -8.87 -4.39 4.93
CA MET A 54 -7.91 -3.72 5.81
C MET A 54 -8.13 -4.06 7.28
N ALA A 55 -9.38 -4.13 7.75
CA ALA A 55 -9.70 -4.54 9.11
C ALA A 55 -9.26 -5.99 9.38
N PHE A 56 -9.48 -6.89 8.43
CA PHE A 56 -9.05 -8.28 8.52
C PHE A 56 -7.53 -8.42 8.56
N LEU A 57 -6.81 -7.73 7.67
CA LEU A 57 -5.34 -7.66 7.70
C LEU A 57 -4.85 -7.07 9.04
N SER A 58 -5.47 -6.02 9.54
CA SER A 58 -5.10 -5.41 10.82
C SER A 58 -5.28 -6.38 11.98
N LEU A 59 -6.32 -7.22 11.98
CA LEU A 59 -6.53 -8.26 12.99
C LEU A 59 -5.44 -9.33 12.93
N ILE A 60 -5.00 -9.72 11.73
CA ILE A 60 -3.89 -10.65 11.55
C ILE A 60 -2.60 -10.05 12.12
N TYR A 61 -2.28 -8.80 11.80
CA TYR A 61 -1.09 -8.13 12.34
C TYR A 61 -1.15 -7.93 13.86
N LEU A 62 -2.35 -7.73 14.43
CA LEU A 62 -2.55 -7.64 15.88
C LEU A 62 -2.21 -8.95 16.61
N GLY A 63 -2.29 -10.10 15.92
CA GLY A 63 -1.89 -11.40 16.47
C GLY A 63 -0.38 -11.56 16.68
N SER A 64 0.44 -10.63 16.21
CA SER A 64 1.89 -10.63 16.43
C SER A 64 2.24 -10.05 17.80
N SER A 65 3.05 -10.77 18.59
CA SER A 65 3.33 -10.45 20.00
C SER A 65 4.28 -9.26 20.21
N ASN A 66 4.99 -8.78 19.18
CA ASN A 66 6.05 -7.78 19.32
C ASN A 66 5.77 -6.50 18.52
N ILE A 67 5.31 -5.45 19.21
CA ILE A 67 5.04 -4.13 18.61
C ILE A 67 6.32 -3.47 18.08
N ASN A 68 7.45 -3.60 18.78
CA ASN A 68 8.73 -3.02 18.35
C ASN A 68 9.20 -3.61 17.02
N ALA A 69 9.09 -4.94 16.89
CA ALA A 69 9.36 -5.63 15.63
C ALA A 69 8.41 -5.16 14.52
N LEU A 70 7.15 -4.90 14.91
CA LEU A 70 6.13 -4.39 14.01
C LEU A 70 6.53 -3.03 13.40
N ILE A 71 7.02 -2.13 14.25
CA ILE A 71 7.46 -0.80 13.88
C ILE A 71 8.69 -0.87 12.97
N SER A 72 9.67 -1.71 13.29
CA SER A 72 10.89 -1.85 12.49
C SER A 72 10.59 -2.33 11.07
N TYR A 73 9.70 -3.33 10.89
CA TYR A 73 9.39 -3.82 9.54
C TYR A 73 8.61 -2.77 8.73
N VAL A 74 7.60 -2.11 9.32
CA VAL A 74 6.80 -1.09 8.60
C VAL A 74 7.69 0.09 8.25
N GLY A 75 8.53 0.50 9.20
CA GLY A 75 9.51 1.57 9.01
C GLY A 75 10.42 1.25 7.84
N PHE A 76 11.06 0.08 7.84
CA PHE A 76 11.92 -0.35 6.74
C PHE A 76 11.21 -0.34 5.38
N ALA A 77 10.01 -0.95 5.29
CA ALA A 77 9.25 -0.99 4.04
C ALA A 77 8.86 0.41 3.54
N THR A 78 8.45 1.29 4.45
CA THR A 78 8.04 2.67 4.14
C THR A 78 9.23 3.49 3.65
N TRP A 79 10.37 3.44 4.36
CA TRP A 79 11.58 4.15 3.98
C TRP A 79 12.17 3.64 2.67
N LEU A 80 12.12 2.33 2.43
CA LEU A 80 12.54 1.76 1.15
C LEU A 80 11.65 2.25 -0.01
N SER A 81 10.33 2.26 0.17
CA SER A 81 9.39 2.76 -0.84
C SER A 81 9.58 4.25 -1.12
N ILE A 82 9.78 5.06 -0.08
CA ILE A 82 10.06 6.49 -0.22
C ILE A 82 11.41 6.70 -0.92
N GLY A 83 12.44 5.93 -0.56
CA GLY A 83 13.75 5.96 -1.20
C GLY A 83 13.68 5.69 -2.69
N LEU A 84 12.97 4.63 -3.09
CA LEU A 84 12.71 4.31 -4.49
C LEU A 84 11.96 5.45 -5.21
N ALA A 85 10.92 6.02 -4.59
CA ALA A 85 10.19 7.15 -5.16
C ALA A 85 11.09 8.38 -5.38
N VAL A 86 12.02 8.66 -4.45
CA VAL A 86 12.97 9.77 -4.59
C VAL A 86 14.03 9.47 -5.65
N VAL A 87 14.50 8.22 -5.79
CA VAL A 87 15.39 7.80 -6.88
C VAL A 87 14.74 7.94 -8.26
N CYS A 88 13.42 7.75 -8.35
CA CYS A 88 12.67 7.99 -9.59
C CYS A 88 12.76 9.46 -10.06
N VAL A 89 12.98 10.44 -9.18
CA VAL A 89 13.04 11.86 -9.55
C VAL A 89 14.25 12.20 -10.44
N PRO A 90 15.51 11.93 -10.06
CA PRO A 90 16.66 12.12 -10.94
C PRO A 90 16.60 11.21 -12.17
N TRP A 91 16.07 9.99 -12.04
CA TRP A 91 15.92 9.08 -13.18
C TRP A 91 14.94 9.61 -14.24
N LEU A 92 13.76 10.08 -13.81
CA LEU A 92 12.77 10.71 -14.68
C LEU A 92 13.30 12.03 -15.26
N ARG A 93 14.16 12.73 -14.52
CA ARG A 93 14.84 13.94 -15.01
C ARG A 93 15.73 13.65 -16.21
N TRP A 94 16.40 12.50 -16.22
CA TRP A 94 17.26 12.07 -17.33
C TRP A 94 16.45 11.48 -18.50
N LYS A 95 15.46 10.63 -18.21
CA LYS A 95 14.71 9.89 -19.25
C LYS A 95 13.70 10.75 -20.02
N HIS A 96 13.02 11.69 -19.36
CA HIS A 96 12.00 12.53 -19.98
C HIS A 96 12.25 14.01 -19.66
N PRO A 97 13.26 14.64 -20.28
CA PRO A 97 13.61 16.04 -20.02
C PRO A 97 12.57 17.05 -20.53
N GLU A 98 11.73 16.66 -21.50
CA GLU A 98 10.80 17.54 -22.22
C GLU A 98 9.46 17.80 -21.49
N LEU A 99 9.19 17.10 -20.40
CA LEU A 99 7.94 17.28 -19.64
C LEU A 99 7.88 18.70 -19.02
N PRO A 100 6.76 19.43 -19.15
CA PRO A 100 6.61 20.74 -18.53
C PRO A 100 6.60 20.59 -17.00
N ARG A 101 7.63 21.13 -16.35
CA ARG A 101 7.80 21.07 -14.88
C ARG A 101 7.50 22.44 -14.27
N PRO A 102 6.32 22.66 -13.67
CA PRO A 102 5.94 23.94 -13.06
C PRO A 102 6.76 24.24 -11.80
N ILE A 103 7.27 23.22 -11.10
CA ILE A 103 8.13 23.37 -9.92
C ILE A 103 9.46 22.68 -10.20
N LYS A 104 10.56 23.43 -10.17
CA LYS A 104 11.92 22.93 -10.36
C LYS A 104 12.71 23.04 -9.06
N VAL A 105 13.03 21.89 -8.48
CA VAL A 105 13.95 21.79 -7.34
C VAL A 105 15.37 21.48 -7.80
N ASN A 106 16.36 22.03 -7.10
CA ASN A 106 17.77 21.76 -7.36
C ASN A 106 18.07 20.27 -7.11
N LEU A 107 18.90 19.66 -7.97
CA LEU A 107 19.18 18.22 -7.96
C LEU A 107 19.99 17.78 -6.73
N VAL A 108 20.62 18.74 -6.04
CA VAL A 108 21.33 18.51 -4.77
C VAL A 108 20.40 17.94 -3.70
N TRP A 109 19.14 18.39 -3.63
CA TRP A 109 18.20 17.95 -2.60
C TRP A 109 17.81 16.46 -2.75
N PRO A 110 17.39 15.97 -3.93
CA PRO A 110 17.17 14.53 -4.14
C PRO A 110 18.41 13.67 -3.84
N ILE A 111 19.61 14.11 -4.24
CA ILE A 111 20.84 13.33 -4.03
C ILE A 111 21.16 13.20 -2.54
N MET A 112 21.09 14.30 -1.79
CA MET A 112 21.27 14.29 -0.33
C MET A 112 20.24 13.38 0.35
N TYR A 113 18.99 13.41 -0.10
CA TYR A 113 17.93 12.57 0.43
C TYR A 113 18.16 11.09 0.14
N ILE A 114 18.65 10.74 -1.05
CA ILE A 114 19.01 9.35 -1.41
C ILE A 114 20.10 8.83 -0.48
N ILE A 115 21.15 9.63 -0.23
CA ILE A 115 22.23 9.26 0.71
C ILE A 115 21.67 9.02 2.11
N ALA A 116 20.82 9.92 2.61
CA ALA A 116 20.18 9.77 3.92
C ALA A 116 19.30 8.51 3.99
N THR A 117 18.54 8.23 2.92
CA THR A 117 17.65 7.06 2.87
C THR A 117 18.44 5.75 2.85
N ILE A 118 19.60 5.72 2.19
CA ILE A 118 20.50 4.56 2.22
C ILE A 118 21.00 4.30 3.65
N ILE A 119 21.43 5.33 4.36
CA ILE A 119 21.88 5.21 5.76
C ILE A 119 20.73 4.71 6.65
N ILE A 120 19.55 5.32 6.54
CA ILE A 120 18.36 4.95 7.31
C ILE A 120 17.88 3.52 6.99
N THR A 121 18.16 3.00 5.79
CA THR A 121 17.81 1.62 5.41
C THR A 121 18.83 0.61 5.93
N ILE A 122 20.12 0.96 5.95
CA ILE A 122 21.21 0.08 6.42
C ILE A 122 21.18 -0.07 7.94
N VAL A 123 20.85 0.98 8.69
CA VAL A 123 20.84 0.94 10.17
C VAL A 123 19.91 -0.15 10.73
N PRO A 124 18.63 -0.26 10.33
CA PRO A 124 17.75 -1.35 10.72
C PRO A 124 18.24 -2.73 10.26
N MET A 125 18.90 -2.80 9.10
CA MET A 125 19.42 -4.05 8.55
C MET A 125 20.53 -4.66 9.43
N ILE A 126 21.31 -3.81 10.09
CA ILE A 126 22.35 -4.24 11.05
C ILE A 126 21.74 -4.48 12.43
N ALA A 127 20.82 -3.62 12.87
CA ALA A 127 20.24 -3.68 14.20
C ALA A 127 19.26 -4.85 14.40
N ALA A 128 18.46 -5.19 13.39
CA ALA A 128 17.41 -6.21 13.46
C ALA A 128 17.30 -7.00 12.13
N PRO A 129 18.30 -7.82 11.79
CA PRO A 129 18.41 -8.48 10.48
C PRO A 129 17.23 -9.41 10.16
N ILE A 130 16.64 -10.03 11.18
CA ILE A 130 15.48 -10.94 11.04
C ILE A 130 14.24 -10.16 10.60
N GLU A 131 13.97 -9.02 11.24
CA GLU A 131 12.78 -8.19 10.97
C GLU A 131 12.87 -7.55 9.59
N THR A 132 14.06 -7.03 9.22
CA THR A 132 14.30 -6.50 7.88
C THR A 132 14.26 -7.59 6.81
N GLY A 133 14.76 -8.79 7.10
CA GLY A 133 14.71 -9.93 6.19
C GLY A 133 13.28 -10.34 5.84
N ILE A 134 12.39 -10.37 6.84
CA ILE A 134 10.96 -10.61 6.63
C ILE A 134 10.33 -9.48 5.81
N GLY A 135 10.67 -8.21 6.10
CA GLY A 135 10.21 -7.07 5.31
C GLY A 135 10.60 -7.17 3.82
N VAL A 136 11.86 -7.50 3.54
CA VAL A 136 12.34 -7.73 2.18
C VAL A 136 11.63 -8.93 1.54
N ALA A 137 11.44 -10.02 2.27
CA ALA A 137 10.74 -11.20 1.77
C ALA A 137 9.28 -10.88 1.39
N ILE A 138 8.57 -10.10 2.21
CA ILE A 138 7.21 -9.64 1.90
C ILE A 138 7.20 -8.79 0.62
N ILE A 139 8.12 -7.84 0.49
CA ILE A 139 8.21 -7.01 -0.73
C ILE A 139 8.54 -7.87 -1.95
N MET A 140 9.46 -8.82 -1.82
CA MET A 140 9.79 -9.76 -2.88
C MET A 140 8.62 -10.67 -3.24
N THR A 141 7.76 -11.06 -2.29
CA THR A 141 6.52 -11.82 -2.61
C THR A 141 5.52 -11.01 -3.44
N GLY A 142 5.63 -9.67 -3.46
CA GLY A 142 4.87 -8.83 -4.38
C GLY A 142 5.22 -9.07 -5.86
N VAL A 143 6.46 -9.44 -6.17
CA VAL A 143 6.93 -9.70 -7.55
C VAL A 143 6.27 -10.93 -8.19
N PRO A 144 6.27 -12.13 -7.58
CA PRO A 144 5.58 -13.29 -8.14
C PRO A 144 4.07 -13.07 -8.19
N VAL A 145 3.48 -12.40 -7.19
CA VAL A 145 2.05 -12.04 -7.22
C VAL A 145 1.74 -11.14 -8.43
N TYR A 146 2.55 -10.11 -8.68
CA TYR A 146 2.42 -9.25 -9.85
C TYR A 146 2.51 -10.05 -11.16
N PHE A 147 3.50 -10.92 -11.31
CA PHE A 147 3.66 -11.75 -12.50
C PHE A 147 2.48 -12.71 -12.72
N ILE A 148 1.97 -13.34 -11.66
CA ILE A 148 0.86 -14.30 -11.74
C ILE A 148 -0.47 -13.60 -12.07
N PHE A 149 -0.73 -12.41 -11.51
CA PHE A 149 -2.02 -11.74 -11.66
C PHE A 149 -2.11 -10.80 -12.86
N ILE A 150 -1.00 -10.21 -13.31
CA ILE A 150 -0.98 -9.19 -14.37
C ILE A 150 -0.35 -9.71 -15.65
N TYR A 151 0.75 -10.48 -15.57
CA TYR A 151 1.44 -11.01 -16.75
C TYR A 151 0.84 -12.34 -17.24
N LEU A 152 0.54 -13.29 -16.34
CA LEU A 152 -0.28 -14.45 -16.68
C LEU A 152 -1.76 -14.04 -16.63
N ARG A 153 -2.45 -14.16 -17.77
CA ARG A 153 -3.92 -14.06 -17.85
C ARG A 153 -4.55 -14.86 -16.71
N LYS A 154 -5.25 -14.18 -15.79
CA LYS A 154 -5.87 -14.77 -14.58
C LYS A 154 -6.44 -16.18 -14.88
N PRO A 155 -5.96 -17.26 -14.23
CA PRO A 155 -6.47 -18.60 -14.50
C PRO A 155 -7.97 -18.66 -14.21
N LYS A 156 -8.73 -19.36 -15.06
CA LYS A 156 -10.21 -19.35 -15.05
C LYS A 156 -10.79 -19.63 -13.66
N TRP A 157 -10.24 -20.61 -12.94
CA TRP A 157 -10.68 -20.94 -11.59
C TRP A 157 -10.55 -19.79 -10.57
N ILE A 158 -9.47 -18.99 -10.63
CA ILE A 158 -9.31 -17.81 -9.76
C ILE A 158 -10.32 -16.73 -10.15
N ARG A 159 -10.62 -16.55 -11.45
CA ARG A 159 -11.65 -15.60 -11.89
C ARG A 159 -13.04 -16.03 -11.44
N ASP A 160 -13.33 -17.33 -11.45
CA ASP A 160 -14.63 -17.89 -11.10
C ASP A 160 -14.86 -17.80 -9.58
N ILE A 161 -13.88 -18.19 -8.75
CA ILE A 161 -13.95 -18.00 -7.28
C ILE A 161 -14.08 -16.51 -6.94
N LEU A 162 -13.25 -15.68 -7.55
CA LEU A 162 -13.26 -14.25 -7.29
C LEU A 162 -14.60 -13.66 -7.74
N GLY A 163 -15.17 -14.11 -8.86
CA GLY A 163 -16.48 -13.73 -9.38
C GLY A 163 -17.63 -14.13 -8.45
N ASP A 164 -17.64 -15.36 -7.95
CA ASP A 164 -18.66 -15.85 -7.01
C ASP A 164 -18.57 -15.12 -5.66
N MET A 165 -17.36 -14.89 -5.16
CA MET A 165 -17.13 -14.11 -3.94
C MET A 165 -17.53 -12.65 -4.14
N THR A 166 -17.25 -12.08 -5.33
CA THR A 166 -17.71 -10.74 -5.71
C THR A 166 -19.23 -10.67 -5.70
N LEU A 167 -19.92 -11.63 -6.33
CA LEU A 167 -21.38 -11.67 -6.42
C LEU A 167 -22.03 -11.80 -5.04
N ASN A 168 -21.48 -12.63 -4.16
CA ASN A 168 -21.97 -12.78 -2.79
C ASN A 168 -21.74 -11.50 -1.96
N LEU A 169 -20.58 -10.86 -2.07
CA LEU A 169 -20.31 -9.56 -1.44
C LEU A 169 -21.20 -8.45 -2.03
N GLN A 170 -21.42 -8.46 -3.34
CA GLN A 170 -22.24 -7.49 -4.04
C GLN A 170 -23.70 -7.57 -3.61
N LYS A 171 -24.25 -8.79 -3.48
CA LYS A 171 -25.61 -9.05 -3.00
C LYS A 171 -25.79 -8.71 -1.52
N THR A 172 -24.82 -9.03 -0.67
CA THR A 172 -24.90 -8.78 0.78
C THR A 172 -24.67 -7.32 1.16
N MET A 173 -23.79 -6.61 0.45
CA MET A 173 -23.41 -5.23 0.79
C MET A 173 -24.00 -4.16 -0.16
N MET A 174 -24.79 -4.54 -1.18
CA MET A 174 -25.34 -3.65 -2.22
C MET A 174 -24.28 -2.67 -2.77
N VAL A 175 -23.25 -3.26 -3.37
CA VAL A 175 -22.08 -2.55 -3.87
C VAL A 175 -22.14 -2.50 -5.39
N VAL A 176 -21.77 -1.38 -6.00
CA VAL A 176 -21.80 -1.22 -7.47
C VAL A 176 -20.43 -0.78 -7.96
N ARG A 177 -20.07 -1.21 -9.16
CA ARG A 177 -18.85 -0.75 -9.82
C ARG A 177 -18.96 0.76 -10.07
N PRO A 178 -17.91 1.55 -9.84
CA PRO A 178 -17.91 2.97 -10.20
C PRO A 178 -18.23 3.09 -11.69
N GLN A 179 -19.22 3.92 -12.04
CA GLN A 179 -19.49 4.25 -13.44
C GLN A 179 -18.31 5.07 -13.95
N SER A 180 -17.62 4.56 -14.98
CA SER A 180 -16.56 5.24 -15.71
C SER A 180 -17.10 6.41 -16.52
#